data_AF-A0A7X7XJY8-F1
#
_entry.id   AF-A0A7X7XJY8-F1
#
_cell.length_a   1.000
_cell.length_b   1.000
_cell.length_c   1.000
_cell.angle_alpha   90.00
_cell.angle_beta   90.00
_cell.angle_gamma   90.00
#
_symmetry.space_group_name_H-M   'P 1'
#
loop_
_entity.id
_entity.type
_entity.pdbx_description
1 polymer ?
#
loop_
_entity_poly.entity_id
_entity_poly.type
_entity_poly.pdbx_seq_one_letter_code
_entity_poly.pdbx_strand_id
1 'polypeptide(L)'
;MRGIRMAGVIVLLAAAWLLAFDGPDELLKHYRGSEPIPAGLFQAYSRLVASLQTGDAGEIERNGLPHGLTISREERPDGRRDCGNDINLPYVKSGFQKEIISVRQDGEGCYLIRTASTALWFVETRHMGWRLYRWLDKPIQ
;
A
#
# COMPACT_ATOMS: atom_id res chain seq x y z
N MET A 1 46.13 1.20 34.40
CA MET A 1 45.71 -0.07 33.74
C MET A 1 44.27 0.12 33.31
N ARG A 2 44.00 0.02 32.01
CA ARG A 2 42.77 0.46 31.33
C ARG A 2 41.63 -0.53 31.58
N GLY A 3 40.50 -0.03 32.07
CA GLY A 3 39.22 -0.77 32.09
C GLY A 3 38.59 -0.79 30.71
N ILE A 4 38.16 -1.97 30.26
CA ILE A 4 37.44 -2.17 29.00
C ILE A 4 35.95 -2.08 29.33
N ARG A 5 35.30 -1.00 28.88
CA ARG A 5 33.83 -0.94 28.80
C ARG A 5 33.41 -1.62 27.49
N MET A 6 32.84 -2.81 27.58
CA MET A 6 32.07 -3.39 26.48
C MET A 6 30.67 -2.78 26.49
N ALA A 7 30.42 -1.88 25.56
CA ALA A 7 29.07 -1.43 25.21
C ALA A 7 28.93 -1.57 23.70
N GLY A 8 27.81 -2.15 23.26
CA GLY A 8 27.35 -2.04 21.88
C GLY A 8 27.39 -3.33 21.07
N VAL A 9 26.47 -4.26 21.37
CA VAL A 9 25.96 -5.18 20.34
C VAL A 9 24.44 -5.18 20.44
N ILE A 10 23.82 -4.11 19.95
CA ILE A 10 22.44 -4.13 19.48
C ILE A 10 22.43 -3.26 18.22
N VAL A 11 21.69 -3.70 17.20
CA VAL A 11 21.40 -3.06 15.90
C VAL A 11 22.13 -3.75 14.75
N LEU A 12 21.60 -4.89 14.32
CA LEU A 12 21.83 -5.42 12.97
C LEU A 12 20.66 -6.32 12.55
N LEU A 13 19.40 -5.87 12.67
CA LEU A 13 18.26 -6.61 12.11
C LEU A 13 17.14 -5.73 11.49
N ALA A 14 17.35 -4.42 11.32
CA ALA A 14 16.36 -3.54 10.69
C ALA A 14 16.68 -3.14 9.24
N ALA A 15 17.87 -3.46 8.72
CA ALA A 15 18.34 -2.92 7.45
C ALA A 15 18.05 -3.80 6.20
N ALA A 16 17.51 -5.01 6.38
CA ALA A 16 17.29 -5.93 5.25
C ALA A 16 16.01 -5.61 4.43
N TRP A 17 15.10 -4.78 4.94
CA TRP A 17 13.85 -4.42 4.26
C TRP A 17 13.98 -3.26 3.25
N LEU A 18 15.13 -2.59 3.22
CA LEU A 18 15.35 -1.40 2.38
C LEU A 18 15.95 -1.70 1.01
N LEU A 19 16.35 -2.94 0.72
CA LEU A 19 17.13 -3.28 -0.48
C LEU A 19 16.35 -3.98 -1.60
N ALA A 20 15.04 -4.20 -1.43
CA ALA A 20 14.18 -4.83 -2.45
C ALA A 20 13.09 -3.90 -3.00
N PHE A 21 13.09 -2.62 -2.63
CA PHE A 21 12.16 -1.62 -3.14
C PHE A 21 12.94 -0.67 -4.03
N ASP A 22 12.83 -0.81 -5.36
CA ASP A 22 13.10 0.31 -6.25
C ASP A 22 12.27 1.49 -5.71
N GLY A 23 12.94 2.60 -5.39
CA GLY A 23 12.48 3.55 -4.39
C GLY A 23 11.09 4.18 -4.61
N PRO A 24 10.64 5.04 -3.67
CA PRO A 24 9.36 5.77 -3.77
C PRO A 24 9.10 6.41 -5.14
N ASP A 25 10.14 6.81 -5.86
CA ASP A 25 10.03 7.47 -7.17
C ASP A 25 9.35 6.60 -8.24
N GLU A 26 9.49 5.27 -8.20
CA GLU A 26 8.84 4.39 -9.19
C GLU A 26 7.31 4.40 -9.05
N LEU A 27 6.78 4.55 -7.83
CA LEU A 27 5.32 4.64 -7.61
C LEU A 27 4.73 5.92 -8.21
N LEU A 28 5.54 6.96 -8.43
CA LEU A 28 5.10 8.24 -8.98
C LEU A 28 5.44 8.42 -10.46
N LYS A 29 6.05 7.43 -11.11
CA LYS A 29 6.47 7.48 -12.52
C LYS A 29 5.39 7.96 -13.48
N HIS A 30 4.14 7.56 -13.23
CA HIS A 30 2.97 7.92 -14.04
C HIS A 30 2.10 9.00 -13.42
N TYR A 31 2.48 9.55 -12.27
CA TYR A 31 1.73 10.61 -11.63
C TYR A 31 1.88 11.89 -12.45
N ARG A 32 0.74 12.45 -12.86
CA ARG A 32 0.66 13.73 -13.61
C ARG A 32 -0.29 14.73 -12.95
N GLY A 33 -0.80 14.40 -11.76
CA GLY A 33 -1.69 15.28 -11.01
C GLY A 33 -0.95 16.47 -10.41
N SER A 34 -1.66 17.59 -10.26
CA SER A 34 -1.17 18.77 -9.55
C SER A 34 -1.41 18.71 -8.04
N GLU A 35 -2.19 17.74 -7.56
CA GLU A 35 -2.54 17.60 -6.15
C GLU A 35 -1.30 17.16 -5.35
N PRO A 36 -0.95 17.87 -4.25
CA PRO A 36 0.11 17.39 -3.38
C PRO A 36 -0.35 16.13 -2.67
N ILE A 37 0.47 15.08 -2.70
CA ILE A 37 0.21 13.85 -1.96
C ILE A 37 0.77 14.03 -0.55
N PRO A 38 -0.06 13.95 0.52
CA PRO A 38 0.44 14.01 1.89
C PRO A 38 1.53 12.95 2.12
N ALA A 39 2.65 13.34 2.74
CA ALA A 39 3.78 12.42 2.94
C ALA A 39 3.38 11.15 3.71
N GLY A 40 2.52 11.30 4.73
CA GLY A 40 1.99 10.16 5.49
C GLY A 40 1.11 9.22 4.66
N LEU A 41 0.30 9.77 3.74
CA LEU A 41 -0.51 9.00 2.81
C LEU A 41 0.39 8.20 1.86
N PHE A 42 1.38 8.88 1.28
CA PHE A 42 2.30 8.24 0.35
C PHE A 42 3.10 7.11 1.01
N GLN A 43 3.59 7.31 2.23
CA GLN A 43 4.25 6.24 3.00
C GLN A 43 3.32 5.07 3.30
N ALA A 44 2.04 5.32 3.62
CA ALA A 44 1.08 4.26 3.83
C ALA A 44 0.79 3.47 2.55
N TYR A 45 0.70 4.16 1.42
CA TYR A 45 0.57 3.52 0.12
C TYR A 45 1.79 2.64 -0.22
N SER A 46 3.02 3.14 -0.04
CA SER A 46 4.24 2.35 -0.29
C SER A 46 4.31 1.10 0.59
N ARG A 47 3.94 1.21 1.89
CA ARG A 47 3.86 0.05 2.78
C ARG A 47 2.79 -0.96 2.35
N LEU A 48 1.63 -0.48 1.90
CA LEU A 48 0.60 -1.34 1.35
C LEU A 48 1.13 -2.08 0.12
N VAL A 49 1.75 -1.39 -0.84
CA VAL A 49 2.33 -2.00 -2.04
C VAL A 49 3.35 -3.09 -1.67
N ALA A 50 4.23 -2.82 -0.70
CA ALA A 50 5.16 -3.82 -0.21
C ALA A 50 4.43 -5.07 0.37
N SER A 51 3.37 -4.87 1.17
CA SER A 51 2.58 -6.00 1.69
C SER A 51 1.80 -6.77 0.61
N LEU A 52 1.36 -6.08 -0.45
CA LEU A 52 0.70 -6.74 -1.59
C LEU A 52 1.68 -7.65 -2.35
N GLN A 53 2.94 -7.27 -2.42
CA GLN A 53 4.00 -8.09 -3.03
C GLN A 53 4.32 -9.35 -2.23
N THR A 54 4.25 -9.30 -0.89
CA THR A 54 4.42 -10.50 -0.07
C THR A 54 3.22 -11.45 -0.21
N GLY A 55 2.03 -10.90 -0.46
CA GLY A 55 0.79 -11.65 -0.57
C GLY A 55 0.32 -12.23 0.77
N ASP A 56 0.89 -11.78 1.88
CA ASP A 56 0.49 -12.17 3.23
C ASP A 56 -0.72 -11.33 3.67
N ALA A 57 -1.84 -12.02 3.92
CA ALA A 57 -3.09 -11.37 4.27
C ALA A 57 -2.98 -10.56 5.57
N GLY A 58 -2.22 -11.03 6.56
CA GLY A 58 -2.05 -10.33 7.83
C GLY A 58 -1.24 -9.04 7.67
N GLU A 59 -0.25 -9.01 6.78
CA GLU A 59 0.48 -7.78 6.45
C GLU A 59 -0.40 -6.77 5.73
N ILE A 60 -1.23 -7.23 4.79
CA ILE A 60 -2.16 -6.38 4.05
C ILE A 60 -3.22 -5.80 5.00
N GLU A 61 -3.81 -6.61 5.88
CA GLU A 61 -4.81 -6.17 6.86
C GLU A 61 -4.27 -5.09 7.81
N ARG A 62 -2.98 -5.15 8.21
CA ARG A 62 -2.36 -4.12 9.06
C ARG A 62 -2.29 -2.74 8.40
N ASN A 63 -2.37 -2.67 7.08
CA ASN A 63 -2.44 -1.41 6.34
C ASN A 63 -3.88 -0.87 6.21
N GLY A 64 -4.88 -1.69 6.56
CA GLY A 64 -6.29 -1.33 6.52
C GLY A 64 -6.86 -0.84 7.85
N LEU A 65 -8.09 -0.30 7.80
CA LEU A 65 -8.91 -0.18 9.00
C LEU A 65 -9.28 -1.58 9.54
N PRO A 66 -9.37 -1.77 10.86
CA PRO A 66 -9.87 -3.00 11.45
C PRO A 66 -11.23 -3.37 10.87
N HIS A 67 -11.37 -4.63 10.40
CA HIS A 67 -12.59 -5.17 9.79
C HIS A 67 -13.10 -4.42 8.54
N GLY A 68 -12.33 -3.49 7.97
CA GLY A 68 -12.74 -2.66 6.83
C GLY A 68 -12.44 -3.26 5.46
N LEU A 69 -11.64 -4.34 5.40
CA LEU A 69 -11.19 -4.94 4.16
C LEU A 69 -11.54 -6.43 4.13
N THR A 70 -11.94 -6.90 2.96
CA THR A 70 -12.08 -8.33 2.67
C THR A 70 -10.93 -8.74 1.76
N ILE A 71 -10.21 -9.78 2.15
CA ILE A 71 -9.13 -10.38 1.35
C ILE A 71 -9.60 -11.74 0.85
N SER A 72 -9.56 -11.94 -0.47
CA SER A 72 -9.92 -13.22 -1.09
C SER A 72 -8.69 -13.95 -1.62
N ARG A 73 -8.68 -15.27 -1.44
CA ARG A 73 -7.68 -16.18 -2.02
C ARG A 73 -8.21 -16.92 -3.24
N GLU A 74 -9.52 -16.84 -3.48
CA GLU A 74 -10.17 -17.53 -4.58
C GLU A 74 -9.91 -16.80 -5.89
N GLU A 75 -9.78 -17.55 -6.99
CA GLU A 75 -9.78 -16.92 -8.31
C GLU A 75 -11.12 -16.22 -8.54
N ARG A 76 -11.07 -15.08 -9.24
CA ARG A 76 -12.31 -14.41 -9.61
C ARG A 76 -13.06 -15.24 -10.65
N PRO A 77 -14.41 -15.29 -10.57
CA PRO A 77 -15.22 -15.89 -11.62
C PRO A 77 -14.89 -15.31 -12.99
N ASP A 78 -15.01 -16.14 -14.03
CA ASP A 78 -14.82 -15.69 -15.41
C ASP A 78 -15.71 -14.48 -15.73
N GLY A 79 -15.12 -13.50 -16.41
CA GLY A 79 -15.73 -12.19 -16.68
C GLY A 79 -15.58 -11.14 -15.57
N ARG A 80 -15.03 -11.48 -14.40
CA ARG A 80 -14.74 -10.52 -13.31
C ARG A 80 -13.27 -10.40 -12.93
N ARG A 81 -12.36 -11.01 -13.70
CA ARG A 81 -10.92 -11.06 -13.38
C ARG A 81 -10.36 -9.68 -12.96
N ASP A 82 -10.78 -8.62 -13.64
CA ASP A 82 -10.28 -7.27 -13.41
C ASP A 82 -11.22 -6.38 -12.57
N CYS A 83 -12.29 -6.93 -11.99
CA CYS A 83 -13.30 -6.15 -11.27
C CYS A 83 -13.69 -6.77 -9.92
N GLY A 84 -13.72 -5.96 -8.85
CA GLY A 84 -14.20 -6.40 -7.53
C GLY A 84 -13.93 -5.38 -6.42
N ASN A 85 -14.57 -5.56 -5.26
CA ASN A 85 -14.51 -4.64 -4.11
C ASN A 85 -13.66 -5.19 -2.95
N ASP A 86 -13.01 -6.32 -3.17
CA ASP A 86 -12.16 -7.06 -2.24
C ASP A 86 -10.71 -7.06 -2.74
N ILE A 87 -9.76 -7.22 -1.83
CA ILE A 87 -8.36 -7.43 -2.19
C ILE A 87 -8.20 -8.89 -2.59
N ASN A 88 -8.34 -9.15 -3.89
CA ASN A 88 -8.19 -10.49 -4.45
C ASN A 88 -6.71 -10.81 -4.70
N LEU A 89 -6.12 -11.74 -3.93
CA LEU A 89 -4.69 -12.03 -4.03
C LEU A 89 -4.23 -12.54 -5.41
N PRO A 90 -4.98 -13.43 -6.10
CA PRO A 90 -4.66 -13.80 -7.48
C PRO A 90 -4.59 -12.61 -8.44
N TYR A 91 -5.55 -11.69 -8.37
CA TYR A 91 -5.55 -10.46 -9.15
C TYR A 91 -4.36 -9.55 -8.78
N VAL A 92 -4.08 -9.36 -7.49
CA VAL A 92 -2.93 -8.54 -7.03
C VAL A 92 -1.61 -9.04 -7.62
N LYS A 93 -1.43 -10.36 -7.75
CA LYS A 93 -0.21 -10.95 -8.31
C LYS A 93 -0.08 -10.83 -9.83
N SER A 94 -1.18 -10.68 -10.55
CA SER A 94 -1.21 -10.81 -12.02
C SER A 94 -1.67 -9.57 -12.77
N GLY A 95 -2.50 -8.72 -12.16
CA GLY A 95 -3.17 -7.59 -12.81
C GLY A 95 -3.05 -6.25 -12.09
N PHE A 96 -2.59 -6.22 -10.83
CA PHE A 96 -2.41 -4.96 -10.11
C PHE A 96 -1.22 -4.17 -10.64
N GLN A 97 -1.48 -2.92 -11.04
CA GLN A 97 -0.48 -1.95 -11.45
C GLN A 97 -0.29 -0.95 -10.30
N LYS A 98 0.94 -0.86 -9.78
CA LYS A 98 1.27 -0.15 -8.52
C LYS A 98 1.53 1.34 -8.71
N GLU A 99 1.64 1.81 -9.93
CA GLU A 99 1.99 3.19 -10.22
C GLU A 99 0.77 4.09 -10.02
N ILE A 100 0.96 5.16 -9.27
CA ILE A 100 -0.05 6.18 -9.01
C ILE A 100 -0.26 6.99 -10.28
N ILE A 101 -1.50 7.05 -10.76
CA ILE A 101 -1.90 7.86 -11.92
C ILE A 101 -2.52 9.18 -11.45
N SER A 102 -3.41 9.12 -10.46
CA SER A 102 -4.07 10.30 -9.93
C SER A 102 -4.32 10.16 -8.43
N VAL A 103 -4.32 11.30 -7.75
CA VAL A 103 -4.72 11.45 -6.36
C VAL A 103 -5.81 12.51 -6.30
N ARG A 104 -6.85 12.26 -5.51
CA ARG A 104 -7.94 13.20 -5.30
C ARG A 104 -8.30 13.21 -3.82
N GLN A 105 -8.43 14.40 -3.25
CA GLN A 105 -8.99 14.55 -1.92
C GLN A 105 -10.52 14.45 -1.98
N ASP A 106 -11.09 13.45 -1.34
CA ASP A 106 -12.56 13.25 -1.26
C ASP A 106 -13.15 13.93 -0.01
N GLY A 107 -12.30 14.35 0.96
CA GLY A 107 -12.69 15.08 2.16
C GLY A 107 -11.48 15.39 3.06
N GLU A 108 -11.70 16.05 4.20
CA GLU A 108 -10.64 16.25 5.18
C GLU A 108 -10.09 14.89 5.67
N GLY A 109 -8.79 14.67 5.50
CA GLY A 109 -8.16 13.38 5.84
C GLY A 109 -8.58 12.19 4.98
N CYS A 110 -9.33 12.39 3.89
CA CYS A 110 -9.84 11.30 3.03
C CYS A 110 -9.35 11.47 1.59
N TYR A 111 -8.66 10.46 1.07
CA TYR A 111 -8.02 10.51 -0.24
C TYR A 111 -8.30 9.26 -1.06
N LEU A 112 -8.58 9.47 -2.34
CA LEU A 112 -8.58 8.44 -3.37
C LEU A 112 -7.24 8.46 -4.10
N ILE A 113 -6.56 7.32 -4.09
CA ILE A 113 -5.45 7.02 -4.99
C ILE A 113 -5.98 6.14 -6.13
N ARG A 114 -5.68 6.50 -7.37
CA ARG A 114 -5.94 5.64 -8.53
C ARG A 114 -4.65 5.18 -9.17
N THR A 115 -4.62 3.90 -9.50
CA THR A 115 -3.67 3.31 -10.43
C THR A 115 -4.37 2.99 -11.76
N ALA A 116 -3.65 2.42 -12.72
CA ALA A 116 -4.26 1.94 -13.96
C ALA A 116 -5.30 0.85 -13.74
N SER A 117 -5.18 0.10 -12.64
CA SER A 117 -5.92 -1.14 -12.40
C SER A 117 -6.92 -1.01 -11.24
N THR A 118 -6.65 -0.14 -10.27
CA THR A 118 -7.34 -0.14 -8.97
C THR A 118 -7.58 1.28 -8.46
N ALA A 119 -8.71 1.47 -7.79
CA ALA A 119 -9.01 2.63 -6.96
C ALA A 119 -8.92 2.26 -5.47
N LEU A 120 -8.17 3.06 -4.71
CA LEU A 120 -7.85 2.82 -3.30
C LEU A 120 -8.23 4.04 -2.48
N TRP A 121 -9.07 3.87 -1.46
CA TRP A 121 -9.44 4.96 -0.57
C TRP A 121 -8.74 4.82 0.78
N PHE A 122 -8.11 5.91 1.17
CA PHE A 122 -7.39 6.05 2.43
C PHE A 122 -8.04 7.11 3.30
N VAL A 123 -8.00 6.87 4.61
CA VAL A 123 -8.43 7.81 5.63
C VAL A 123 -7.30 8.01 6.65
N GLU A 124 -7.08 9.24 7.05
CA GLU A 124 -6.19 9.58 8.16
C GLU A 124 -6.89 9.34 9.48
N THR A 125 -6.26 8.55 10.33
CA THR A 125 -6.76 8.26 11.68
C THR A 125 -5.83 8.90 12.71
N ARG A 126 -6.40 9.45 13.78
CA ARG A 126 -5.62 10.15 14.84
C ARG A 126 -4.53 9.29 15.48
N HIS A 127 -4.73 7.98 15.57
CA HIS A 127 -3.83 7.08 16.31
C HIS A 127 -3.09 6.08 15.43
N MET A 128 -3.61 5.73 14.24
CA MET A 128 -2.98 4.76 13.36
C MET A 128 -2.32 5.43 12.15
N GLY A 129 -2.52 6.73 11.95
CA GLY A 129 -2.14 7.43 10.72
C GLY A 129 -3.05 7.01 9.55
N TRP A 130 -2.52 7.04 8.34
CA TRP A 130 -3.25 6.70 7.12
C TRP A 130 -3.55 5.20 7.02
N ARG A 131 -4.81 4.85 6.71
CA ARG A 131 -5.28 3.46 6.55
C ARG A 131 -6.18 3.30 5.34
N LEU A 132 -6.01 2.18 4.64
CA LEU A 132 -6.89 1.78 3.55
C LEU A 132 -8.25 1.38 4.14
N TYR A 133 -9.35 1.92 3.61
CA TYR A 133 -10.69 1.53 4.06
C TYR A 133 -11.59 1.05 2.92
N ARG A 134 -11.15 1.20 1.67
CA ARG A 134 -11.88 0.69 0.52
C ARG A 134 -10.93 0.36 -0.62
N TRP A 135 -11.26 -0.74 -1.30
CA TRP A 135 -10.59 -1.24 -2.49
C TRP A 135 -11.60 -1.41 -3.62
N LEU A 136 -11.18 -1.11 -4.85
CA LEU A 136 -11.95 -1.40 -6.05
C LEU A 136 -10.99 -1.72 -7.19
N ASP A 137 -11.02 -2.96 -7.68
CA ASP A 137 -10.41 -3.29 -8.96
C ASP A 137 -11.32 -2.79 -10.06
N LYS A 138 -10.78 -1.83 -10.83
CA LYS A 138 -11.45 -1.22 -11.96
C LYS A 138 -10.39 -0.57 -12.83
N PRO A 139 -10.02 -1.19 -13.96
CA PRO A 139 -9.19 -0.56 -14.96
C PRO A 139 -9.72 0.82 -15.33
N ILE A 140 -8.84 1.78 -15.52
CA ILE A 140 -9.22 3.07 -16.11
C ILE A 140 -9.58 2.79 -17.58
N GLN A 141 -10.84 3.03 -17.95
CA GLN A 141 -11.34 3.01 -19.32
C GLN A 141 -11.24 4.41 -19.93
#